data_AF-A0AA86V350-F1
#
_entry.id   AF-A0AA86V350-F1
#
_cell.length_a   1.000
_cell.length_b   1.000
_cell.length_c   1.000
_cell.angle_alpha   90.00
_cell.angle_beta   90.00
_cell.angle_gamma   90.00
#
_symmetry.space_group_name_H-M   'P 1'
#
loop_
_entity.id
_entity.type
_entity.pdbx_description
1 polymer ?
#
loop_
_entity_poly.entity_id
_entity_poly.type
_entity_poly.pdbx_seq_one_letter_code
_entity_poly.pdbx_strand_id
1 'polypeptide(L)'
;MASMRFPFSFPQPPQPPQFPRAFTTFAAVAAVAGASAAVVAVSSSDRPFLRNALNSLFSSGHSLPLWGSISLADSGVSVLESKTGASFPSVLASSHKLCGIGLRKKSVLGLKNIDVYAFGVYADDEDIKTHLSEKYGQFSASELQGNKEFIDDLMDNDISMTVRLQIVYGRLSIRSVRSAFEESVGSRLQKFGGSDNKELLQRFTSQFRDEIKIPRGSVIHLSREKGHVLRTSIDGDEVGSIKSKLLCKSILDLYVGEEAFDKDAKEEIEHNVASYL
;
A
#
# COMPACT_ATOMS: atom_id res chain seq x y z
N MET A 1 -60.77 28.16 22.66
CA MET A 1 -59.30 28.29 22.60
C MET A 1 -58.92 28.60 21.17
N ALA A 2 -58.27 29.75 20.96
CA ALA A 2 -58.06 30.38 19.66
C ALA A 2 -56.87 29.76 18.91
N SER A 3 -57.03 29.65 17.59
CA SER A 3 -56.06 29.17 16.62
C SER A 3 -55.03 30.28 16.31
N MET A 4 -53.74 29.99 16.44
CA MET A 4 -52.67 30.84 15.93
C MET A 4 -52.02 30.18 14.72
N ARG A 5 -52.19 30.78 13.54
CA ARG A 5 -51.46 30.45 12.32
C ARG A 5 -50.31 31.43 12.16
N PHE A 6 -49.08 30.91 12.08
CA PHE A 6 -47.89 31.69 11.73
C PHE A 6 -47.70 31.71 10.20
N PRO A 7 -47.32 32.84 9.59
CA PRO A 7 -46.92 32.87 8.19
C PRO A 7 -45.42 32.55 8.09
N PHE A 8 -45.06 31.52 7.32
CA PHE A 8 -43.68 31.29 6.89
C PHE A 8 -43.45 32.03 5.57
N SER A 9 -42.52 33.00 5.57
CA SER A 9 -41.96 33.59 4.35
C SER A 9 -40.56 33.00 4.13
N PHE A 10 -40.40 32.23 3.06
CA PHE A 10 -39.09 31.73 2.63
C PHE A 10 -38.40 32.75 1.72
N PRO A 11 -37.13 33.12 1.95
CA PRO A 11 -36.36 33.92 1.00
C PRO A 11 -35.93 33.08 -0.21
N GLN A 12 -36.14 33.59 -1.44
CA GLN A 12 -35.55 33.03 -2.66
C GLN A 12 -34.06 33.35 -2.76
N PRO A 13 -33.22 32.43 -3.29
CA PRO A 13 -31.81 32.71 -3.54
C PRO A 13 -31.60 33.57 -4.81
N PRO A 14 -30.58 34.46 -4.83
CA PRO A 14 -30.30 35.31 -5.99
C PRO A 14 -29.68 34.53 -7.16
N GLN A 15 -30.05 34.91 -8.39
CA GLN A 15 -29.49 34.37 -9.62
C GLN A 15 -28.03 34.82 -9.83
N PRO A 16 -27.16 33.95 -10.38
CA PRO A 16 -25.78 34.33 -10.69
C PRO A 16 -25.67 35.14 -12.00
N PRO A 17 -24.73 36.09 -12.09
CA PRO A 17 -24.53 36.93 -13.28
C PRO A 17 -23.89 36.15 -14.44
N GLN A 18 -24.43 36.37 -15.65
CA GLN A 18 -23.89 35.87 -16.90
C GLN A 18 -22.68 36.72 -17.34
N PHE A 19 -21.53 36.07 -17.57
CA PHE A 19 -20.37 36.69 -18.22
C PHE A 19 -20.25 36.20 -19.67
N PRO A 20 -19.98 37.09 -20.64
CA PRO A 20 -19.68 36.68 -22.01
C PRO A 20 -18.20 36.28 -22.10
N ARG A 21 -17.92 35.09 -22.63
CA ARG A 21 -16.56 34.73 -23.08
C ARG A 21 -16.59 34.41 -24.57
N ALA A 22 -15.95 35.30 -25.32
CA ALA A 22 -15.51 35.10 -26.69
C ALA A 22 -14.07 34.57 -26.70
N PHE A 23 -13.64 34.15 -27.90
CA PHE A 23 -12.30 33.71 -28.34
C PHE A 23 -12.00 32.22 -28.08
N THR A 24 -11.46 31.42 -29.01
CA THR A 24 -10.92 31.66 -30.36
C THR A 24 -10.75 30.31 -31.05
N THR A 25 -10.87 30.34 -32.37
CA THR A 25 -10.68 29.27 -33.34
C THR A 25 -9.26 28.69 -33.39
N PHE A 26 -9.22 27.38 -33.68
CA PHE A 26 -8.06 26.58 -34.03
C PHE A 26 -7.28 27.13 -35.23
N ALA A 27 -5.96 27.01 -35.19
CA ALA A 27 -5.11 26.98 -36.39
C ALA A 27 -4.00 25.96 -36.18
N ALA A 28 -4.11 24.84 -36.89
CA ALA A 28 -3.03 23.89 -37.11
C ALA A 28 -2.11 24.45 -38.20
N VAL A 29 -0.79 24.37 -37.99
CA VAL A 29 0.19 24.54 -39.07
C VAL A 29 1.20 23.41 -38.97
N ALA A 30 1.20 22.57 -40.01
CA ALA A 30 2.23 21.61 -40.32
C ALA A 30 3.23 22.26 -41.30
N ALA A 31 4.53 22.00 -41.14
CA ALA A 31 5.51 21.98 -42.24
C ALA A 31 6.89 21.48 -41.75
N VAL A 32 7.33 20.26 -42.09
CA VAL A 32 8.22 19.80 -43.20
C VAL A 32 9.74 20.00 -42.98
N ALA A 33 10.44 18.84 -42.92
CA ALA A 33 11.76 18.42 -43.46
C ALA A 33 13.07 19.23 -43.33
N GLY A 34 14.17 18.47 -43.23
CA GLY A 34 15.54 18.83 -43.64
C GLY A 34 16.60 18.45 -42.59
N ALA A 35 17.14 17.23 -42.58
CA ALA A 35 18.35 16.80 -43.30
C ALA A 35 19.70 17.29 -42.69
N SER A 36 20.44 16.31 -42.15
CA SER A 36 21.89 16.09 -42.29
C SER A 36 22.90 17.19 -41.91
N ALA A 37 23.80 16.88 -40.96
CA ALA A 37 25.26 16.98 -41.14
C ALA A 37 26.04 16.42 -39.94
N ALA A 38 26.93 15.47 -40.21
CA ALA A 38 28.00 15.04 -39.33
C ALA A 38 29.22 15.96 -39.51
N VAL A 39 29.89 16.37 -38.41
CA VAL A 39 31.27 16.91 -38.42
C VAL A 39 31.94 16.50 -37.10
N VAL A 40 32.72 15.41 -37.12
CA VAL A 40 34.20 15.34 -37.08
C VAL A 40 34.82 15.78 -35.75
N ALA A 41 35.44 14.80 -35.10
CA ALA A 41 36.36 14.93 -33.99
C ALA A 41 37.67 15.61 -34.41
N VAL A 42 38.23 16.44 -33.52
CA VAL A 42 39.66 16.76 -33.53
C VAL A 42 40.22 16.46 -32.15
N SER A 43 41.12 15.48 -32.16
CA SER A 43 42.06 15.14 -31.10
C SER A 43 43.21 16.16 -31.11
N SER A 44 43.64 16.63 -29.95
CA SER A 44 45.01 17.10 -29.75
C SER A 44 45.45 16.89 -28.31
N SER A 45 46.72 16.53 -28.19
CA SER A 45 47.39 15.74 -27.15
C SER A 45 47.87 16.52 -25.91
N ASP A 46 48.29 15.73 -24.91
CA ASP A 46 49.36 16.02 -23.92
C ASP A 46 49.05 17.05 -22.80
N ARG A 47 49.25 16.85 -21.49
CA ARG A 47 49.93 15.82 -20.66
C ARG A 47 49.67 16.15 -19.15
N PRO A 48 50.30 15.52 -18.13
CA PRO A 48 49.61 14.82 -17.03
C PRO A 48 49.88 15.40 -15.62
N PHE A 49 48.88 15.53 -14.73
CA PHE A 49 49.17 15.78 -13.31
C PHE A 49 48.12 15.12 -12.38
N LEU A 50 48.65 14.33 -11.42
CA LEU A 50 48.02 13.83 -10.19
C LEU A 50 47.10 12.59 -10.26
N ARG A 51 47.70 11.47 -10.68
CA ARG A 51 47.52 10.20 -9.97
C ARG A 51 48.39 10.23 -8.71
N ASN A 52 47.79 10.28 -7.52
CA ASN A 52 48.35 9.75 -6.26
C ASN A 52 47.37 10.03 -5.11
N ALA A 53 46.44 9.11 -4.86
CA ALA A 53 45.71 9.01 -3.59
C ALA A 53 45.20 7.57 -3.34
N LEU A 54 45.96 6.58 -3.80
CA LEU A 54 45.76 5.16 -3.49
C LEU A 54 47.13 4.59 -3.16
N ASN A 55 47.50 4.65 -1.88
CA ASN A 55 48.48 3.80 -1.17
C ASN A 55 48.86 4.45 0.16
N SER A 56 47.91 4.43 1.08
CA SER A 56 48.08 4.64 2.52
C SER A 56 46.69 4.32 3.05
N LEU A 57 46.39 3.09 3.44
CA LEU A 57 46.59 2.66 4.82
C LEU A 57 46.46 1.13 4.85
N PHE A 58 47.57 0.42 4.66
CA PHE A 58 47.68 -0.97 5.13
C PHE A 58 48.81 -1.04 6.15
N SER A 59 48.48 -1.69 7.27
CA SER A 59 49.33 -2.07 8.40
C SER A 59 49.38 -1.07 9.56
N SER A 60 48.57 -1.33 10.59
CA SER A 60 49.04 -1.66 11.95
C SER A 60 47.84 -2.05 12.81
N GLY A 61 47.92 -3.24 13.42
CA GLY A 61 46.81 -3.85 14.14
C GLY A 61 46.58 -3.27 15.53
N HIS A 62 45.30 -3.19 15.91
CA HIS A 62 44.85 -3.21 17.29
C HIS A 62 43.52 -3.97 17.37
N SER A 63 43.43 -4.81 18.40
CA SER A 63 42.40 -5.79 18.69
C SER A 63 41.18 -5.22 19.40
N LEU A 64 40.04 -5.92 19.21
CA LEU A 64 38.76 -5.93 19.94
C LEU A 64 37.65 -4.98 19.42
N PRO A 65 36.36 -5.34 19.65
CA PRO A 65 35.67 -6.53 19.19
C PRO A 65 34.43 -6.17 18.34
N LEU A 66 33.79 -7.20 17.75
CA LEU A 66 32.34 -7.40 17.60
C LEU A 66 31.52 -6.14 17.99
N TRP A 67 30.78 -5.46 17.11
CA TRP A 67 29.53 -5.93 16.51
C TRP A 67 29.46 -5.48 15.05
N GLY A 68 29.51 -6.44 14.13
CA GLY A 68 29.05 -6.22 12.77
C GLY A 68 27.53 -6.23 12.80
N SER A 69 26.92 -5.09 12.53
CA SER A 69 25.51 -5.03 12.16
C SER A 69 25.35 -5.87 10.89
N ILE A 70 24.87 -7.10 11.04
CA ILE A 70 24.29 -7.87 9.95
C ILE A 70 23.02 -7.11 9.52
N SER A 71 23.19 -6.12 8.66
CA SER A 71 22.09 -5.71 7.80
C SER A 71 21.80 -6.93 6.94
N LEU A 72 20.77 -7.69 7.35
CA LEU A 72 20.25 -8.80 6.60
C LEU A 72 19.69 -8.19 5.30
N ALA A 73 20.57 -8.07 4.31
CA ALA A 73 20.20 -7.71 2.97
C ALA A 73 19.29 -8.83 2.49
N ASP A 74 18.00 -8.53 2.49
CA ASP A 74 16.93 -9.34 1.94
C ASP A 74 17.33 -9.79 0.53
N SER A 75 17.87 -11.00 0.45
CA SER A 75 18.43 -11.60 -0.77
C SER A 75 17.38 -12.41 -1.52
N GLY A 76 16.11 -12.00 -1.41
CA GLY A 76 14.99 -12.59 -2.12
C GLY A 76 14.88 -12.09 -3.56
N VAL A 77 14.27 -12.90 -4.42
CA VAL A 77 13.81 -12.46 -5.74
C VAL A 77 12.72 -11.42 -5.51
N SER A 78 12.95 -10.17 -5.88
CA SER A 78 11.93 -9.13 -5.74
C SER A 78 11.04 -9.06 -6.97
N VAL A 79 9.73 -9.04 -6.77
CA VAL A 79 8.72 -8.81 -7.81
C VAL A 79 8.43 -7.31 -7.90
N LEU A 80 8.50 -6.76 -9.11
CA LEU A 80 8.25 -5.34 -9.36
C LEU A 80 6.77 -5.13 -9.72
N GLU A 81 6.13 -4.17 -9.08
CA GLU A 81 4.82 -3.68 -9.51
C GLU A 81 4.99 -2.84 -10.78
N SER A 82 4.40 -3.32 -11.88
CA SER A 82 4.60 -2.78 -13.23
C SER A 82 4.25 -1.30 -13.42
N LYS A 83 3.27 -0.76 -12.69
CA LYS A 83 2.77 0.61 -12.89
C LYS A 83 3.56 1.65 -12.11
N THR A 84 4.04 1.32 -10.92
CA THR A 84 4.66 2.25 -9.98
C THR A 84 6.16 2.04 -9.81
N GLY A 85 6.67 0.87 -10.20
CA GLY A 85 8.06 0.46 -9.94
C GLY A 85 8.33 0.12 -8.47
N ALA A 86 7.29 -0.03 -7.65
CA ALA A 86 7.42 -0.53 -6.29
C ALA A 86 7.97 -1.97 -6.29
N SER A 87 8.91 -2.26 -5.40
CA SER A 87 9.56 -3.57 -5.32
C SER A 87 9.09 -4.30 -4.08
N PHE A 88 8.62 -5.54 -4.26
CA PHE A 88 8.10 -6.42 -3.23
C PHE A 88 8.96 -7.68 -3.18
N PRO A 89 9.58 -8.02 -2.04
CA PRO A 89 10.33 -9.26 -1.92
C PRO A 89 9.40 -10.47 -2.08
N SER A 90 9.90 -11.59 -2.62
CA SER A 90 9.12 -12.82 -2.73
C SER A 90 8.78 -13.43 -1.36
N VAL A 91 9.61 -13.18 -0.36
CA VAL A 91 9.50 -13.71 1.01
C VAL A 91 9.88 -12.62 2.00
N LEU A 92 9.11 -12.43 3.07
CA LEU A 92 9.50 -11.58 4.19
C LEU A 92 10.27 -12.39 5.23
N ALA A 93 11.09 -11.72 6.06
CA ALA A 93 11.94 -12.35 7.08
C ALA A 93 11.22 -13.31 8.06
N SER A 94 9.89 -13.27 8.11
CA SER A 94 9.00 -14.11 8.91
C SER A 94 8.38 -15.28 8.14
N SER A 95 9.09 -15.87 7.17
CA SER A 95 8.62 -16.94 6.26
C SER A 95 7.38 -16.63 5.40
N HIS A 96 6.79 -15.45 5.51
CA HIS A 96 5.61 -15.08 4.73
C HIS A 96 5.96 -14.96 3.24
N LYS A 97 5.27 -15.74 2.41
CA LYS A 97 5.44 -15.72 0.95
C LYS A 97 4.49 -14.71 0.33
N LEU A 98 4.94 -14.00 -0.70
CA LEU A 98 4.13 -13.06 -1.45
C LEU A 98 3.01 -13.80 -2.18
N CYS A 99 1.76 -13.44 -1.89
CA CYS A 99 0.57 -13.99 -2.52
C CYS A 99 0.07 -13.14 -3.70
N GLY A 100 0.33 -11.84 -3.71
CA GLY A 100 -0.05 -10.99 -4.84
C GLY A 100 0.22 -9.52 -4.58
N ILE A 101 0.21 -8.73 -5.66
CA ILE A 101 0.52 -7.29 -5.63
C ILE A 101 -0.63 -6.50 -6.24
N GLY A 102 -1.04 -5.43 -5.57
CA GLY A 102 -2.09 -4.54 -6.05
C GLY A 102 -1.78 -3.07 -5.85
N LEU A 103 -2.68 -2.22 -6.32
CA LEU A 103 -2.54 -0.78 -6.26
C LEU A 103 -3.78 -0.12 -5.67
N ARG A 104 -3.63 0.59 -4.55
CA ARG A 104 -4.73 1.38 -3.99
C ARG A 104 -4.83 2.71 -4.73
N LYS A 105 -5.96 2.89 -5.42
CA LYS A 105 -6.32 4.13 -6.10
C LYS A 105 -7.35 4.90 -5.29
N LYS A 106 -7.27 6.23 -5.28
CA LYS A 106 -8.32 7.11 -4.75
C LYS A 106 -8.79 8.06 -5.85
N SER A 107 -10.10 8.11 -6.08
CA SER A 107 -10.69 9.10 -6.98
C SER A 107 -10.76 10.46 -6.30
N VAL A 108 -10.23 11.49 -6.96
CA VAL A 108 -10.24 12.87 -6.51
C VAL A 108 -11.18 13.65 -7.41
N LEU A 109 -12.20 14.26 -6.81
CA LEU A 109 -13.23 15.07 -7.50
C LEU A 109 -13.95 14.32 -8.64
N GLY A 110 -14.02 12.99 -8.58
CA GLY A 110 -14.75 12.14 -9.53
C GLY A 110 -14.14 12.01 -10.93
N LEU A 111 -13.07 12.75 -11.23
CA LEU A 111 -12.52 12.87 -12.59
C LEU A 111 -11.11 12.32 -12.73
N LYS A 112 -10.34 12.25 -11.63
CA LYS A 112 -8.93 11.81 -11.66
C LYS A 112 -8.64 10.83 -10.55
N ASN A 113 -8.06 9.69 -10.92
CA ASN A 113 -7.54 8.72 -9.96
C ASN A 113 -6.09 9.07 -9.59
N ILE A 114 -5.78 8.98 -8.31
CA ILE A 114 -4.42 9.03 -7.80
C ILE A 114 -4.02 7.66 -7.27
N ASP A 115 -2.80 7.24 -7.57
CA ASP A 115 -2.20 6.03 -7.00
C ASP A 115 -1.63 6.38 -5.63
N VAL A 116 -2.26 5.87 -4.57
CA VAL A 116 -1.92 6.23 -3.19
C VAL A 116 -0.71 5.43 -2.72
N TYR A 117 -0.81 4.10 -2.84
CA TYR A 117 0.27 3.16 -2.54
C TYR A 117 0.08 1.86 -3.32
N ALA A 118 1.20 1.21 -3.64
CA ALA A 118 1.19 -0.19 -4.02
C ALA A 118 1.16 -1.06 -2.75
N PHE A 119 0.57 -2.23 -2.81
CA PHE A 119 0.57 -3.17 -1.70
C PHE A 119 0.90 -4.58 -2.15
N GLY A 120 1.52 -5.35 -1.26
CA GLY A 120 1.70 -6.78 -1.41
C GLY A 120 1.09 -7.48 -0.22
N VAL A 121 0.36 -8.57 -0.46
CA VAL A 121 -0.18 -9.43 0.59
C VAL A 121 0.69 -10.65 0.69
N TYR A 122 1.07 -10.99 1.92
CA TYR A 122 1.92 -12.11 2.24
C TYR A 122 1.22 -13.01 3.24
N ALA A 123 1.46 -14.31 3.15
CA ALA A 123 0.91 -15.28 4.07
C ALA A 123 1.92 -16.38 4.40
N ASP A 124 1.78 -16.96 5.60
CA ASP A 124 2.52 -18.14 6.00
C ASP A 124 1.85 -19.41 5.42
N ASP A 125 2.60 -20.20 4.64
CA ASP A 125 2.05 -21.37 3.96
C ASP A 125 1.81 -22.55 4.90
N GLU A 126 2.58 -22.67 5.98
CA GLU A 126 2.38 -23.72 6.98
C GLU A 126 1.11 -23.46 7.80
N ASP A 127 0.85 -22.20 8.14
CA ASP A 127 -0.41 -21.80 8.76
C ASP A 127 -1.62 -22.06 7.87
N ILE A 128 -1.51 -21.74 6.58
CA ILE A 128 -2.58 -22.00 5.60
C ILE A 128 -2.89 -23.49 5.55
N LYS A 129 -1.88 -24.34 5.40
CA LYS A 129 -2.05 -25.80 5.41
C LYS A 129 -2.68 -26.26 6.72
N THR A 130 -2.17 -25.79 7.86
CA THR A 130 -2.65 -26.21 9.18
C THR A 130 -4.13 -25.88 9.39
N HIS A 131 -4.58 -24.70 8.96
CA HIS A 131 -5.93 -24.22 9.24
C HIS A 131 -6.97 -24.54 8.16
N LEU A 132 -6.55 -24.70 6.90
CA LEU A 132 -7.48 -24.79 5.76
C LEU A 132 -7.41 -26.14 5.03
N SER A 133 -6.36 -26.96 5.21
CA SER A 133 -6.22 -28.22 4.44
C SER A 133 -7.30 -29.25 4.73
N GLU A 134 -7.81 -29.32 5.97
CA GLU A 134 -8.86 -30.28 6.34
C GLU A 134 -10.13 -30.06 5.51
N LYS A 135 -10.50 -28.81 5.29
CA LYS A 135 -11.72 -28.44 4.56
C LYS A 135 -11.49 -28.26 3.07
N TYR A 136 -10.32 -27.78 2.67
CA TYR A 136 -10.08 -27.29 1.31
C TYR A 136 -8.97 -28.03 0.54
N GLY A 137 -8.19 -28.90 1.18
CA GLY A 137 -7.02 -29.54 0.56
C GLY A 137 -7.31 -30.56 -0.56
N GLN A 138 -8.58 -30.89 -0.80
CA GLN A 138 -8.97 -31.74 -1.94
C GLN A 138 -9.33 -30.94 -3.20
N PHE A 139 -9.49 -29.62 -3.05
CA PHE A 139 -9.88 -28.74 -4.15
C PHE A 139 -8.64 -28.14 -4.80
N SER A 140 -8.70 -27.98 -6.11
CA SER A 140 -7.70 -27.23 -6.86
C SER A 140 -7.83 -25.73 -6.61
N ALA A 141 -6.75 -24.98 -6.87
CA ALA A 141 -6.76 -23.51 -6.76
C ALA A 141 -7.87 -22.86 -7.60
N SER A 142 -8.15 -23.41 -8.79
CA SER A 142 -9.22 -22.93 -9.67
C SER A 142 -10.63 -23.18 -9.11
N GLU A 143 -10.84 -24.24 -8.34
CA GLU A 143 -12.13 -24.53 -7.68
C GLU A 143 -12.37 -23.64 -6.44
N LEU A 144 -11.29 -23.22 -5.79
CA LEU A 144 -11.33 -22.32 -4.64
C LEU A 144 -11.36 -20.83 -5.06
N GLN A 145 -11.04 -20.53 -6.31
CA GLN A 145 -11.06 -19.16 -6.83
C GLN A 145 -12.47 -18.55 -6.74
N GLY A 146 -12.57 -17.37 -6.11
CA GLY A 146 -13.86 -16.71 -5.88
C GLY A 146 -14.77 -17.41 -4.87
N ASN A 147 -14.32 -18.48 -4.19
CA ASN A 147 -15.11 -19.15 -3.17
C ASN A 147 -15.19 -18.29 -1.91
N LYS A 148 -16.37 -17.70 -1.66
CA LYS A 148 -16.59 -16.79 -0.53
C LYS A 148 -16.28 -17.42 0.83
N GLU A 149 -16.65 -18.68 1.01
CA GLU A 149 -16.44 -19.38 2.29
C GLU A 149 -14.94 -19.59 2.56
N PHE A 150 -14.17 -19.96 1.54
CA PHE A 150 -12.72 -20.08 1.63
C PHE A 150 -12.05 -18.77 2.04
N ILE A 151 -12.49 -17.65 1.46
CA ILE A 151 -11.96 -16.32 1.80
C ILE A 151 -12.39 -15.86 3.19
N ASP A 152 -13.63 -16.13 3.59
CA ASP A 152 -14.08 -15.85 4.94
C ASP A 152 -13.27 -16.66 5.97
N ASP A 153 -13.02 -17.95 5.71
CA ASP A 153 -12.19 -18.81 6.57
C ASP A 153 -10.72 -18.35 6.60
N LEU A 154 -10.14 -17.91 5.48
CA LEU A 154 -8.80 -17.33 5.43
C LEU A 154 -8.67 -16.09 6.34
N MET A 155 -9.71 -15.26 6.36
CA MET A 155 -9.75 -14.06 7.21
C MET A 155 -10.10 -14.37 8.67
N ASP A 156 -10.85 -15.43 8.95
CA ASP A 156 -11.30 -15.79 10.30
C ASP A 156 -10.33 -16.67 11.07
N ASN A 157 -9.56 -17.52 10.40
CA ASN A 157 -8.57 -18.38 11.05
C ASN A 157 -7.30 -17.62 11.48
N ASP A 158 -6.55 -18.18 12.41
CA ASP A 158 -5.32 -17.58 12.98
C ASP A 158 -4.09 -17.83 12.09
N ILE A 159 -4.22 -17.43 10.83
CA ILE A 159 -3.19 -17.58 9.80
C ILE A 159 -2.32 -16.33 9.78
N SER A 160 -1.01 -16.44 9.96
CA SER A 160 -0.16 -15.25 9.93
C SER A 160 -0.11 -14.65 8.53
N MET A 161 -0.43 -13.36 8.43
CA MET A 161 -0.47 -12.63 7.15
C MET A 161 0.07 -11.22 7.34
N THR A 162 0.75 -10.70 6.33
CA THR A 162 1.25 -9.33 6.32
C THR A 162 0.78 -8.61 5.08
N VAL A 163 0.21 -7.42 5.26
CA VAL A 163 0.01 -6.48 4.15
C VAL A 163 1.12 -5.45 4.20
N ARG A 164 1.98 -5.45 3.18
CA ARG A 164 3.04 -4.47 2.99
C ARG A 164 2.55 -3.37 2.06
N LEU A 165 2.53 -2.14 2.52
CA LEU A 165 2.15 -0.97 1.74
C LEU A 165 3.41 -0.18 1.41
N GLN A 166 3.63 0.15 0.13
CA GLN A 166 4.69 1.06 -0.30
C GLN A 166 4.09 2.34 -0.85
N ILE A 167 4.38 3.46 -0.19
CA ILE A 167 3.74 4.75 -0.47
C ILE A 167 4.21 5.30 -1.83
N VAL A 168 3.24 5.60 -2.69
CA VAL A 168 3.51 6.13 -4.05
C VAL A 168 3.21 7.62 -4.10
N TYR A 169 2.12 8.07 -3.48
CA TYR A 169 1.74 9.47 -3.46
C TYR A 169 2.59 10.28 -2.47
N GLY A 170 3.47 11.14 -2.98
CA GLY A 170 4.45 11.86 -2.17
C GLY A 170 3.93 13.05 -1.36
N ARG A 171 2.62 13.33 -1.38
CA ARG A 171 2.00 14.46 -0.64
C ARG A 171 1.03 13.98 0.44
N LEU A 172 1.26 12.77 0.98
CA LEU A 172 0.49 12.27 2.12
C LEU A 172 0.99 12.94 3.40
N SER A 173 0.06 13.54 4.15
CA SER A 173 0.28 13.87 5.55
C SER A 173 -0.16 12.70 6.43
N ILE A 174 0.43 12.55 7.61
CA ILE A 174 0.01 11.52 8.56
C ILE A 174 -1.47 11.68 8.96
N ARG A 175 -1.96 12.91 9.01
CA ARG A 175 -3.38 13.21 9.24
C ARG A 175 -4.27 12.64 8.13
N SER A 176 -3.86 12.80 6.87
CA SER A 176 -4.57 12.23 5.72
C SER A 176 -4.57 10.70 5.75
N VAL A 177 -3.46 10.08 6.18
CA VAL A 177 -3.37 8.62 6.37
C VAL A 177 -4.32 8.16 7.48
N ARG A 178 -4.32 8.85 8.62
CA ARG A 178 -5.22 8.57 9.75
C ARG A 178 -6.68 8.63 9.32
N SER A 179 -7.10 9.70 8.65
CA SER A 179 -8.48 9.84 8.15
C SER A 179 -8.83 8.78 7.11
N ALA A 180 -7.89 8.42 6.21
CA ALA A 180 -8.13 7.38 5.21
C ALA A 180 -8.30 5.99 5.83
N PHE A 181 -7.55 5.70 6.90
CA PHE A 181 -7.72 4.47 7.66
C PHE A 181 -8.98 4.48 8.53
N GLU A 182 -9.30 5.61 9.16
CA GLU A 182 -10.55 5.77 9.92
C GLU A 182 -11.77 5.49 9.05
N GLU A 183 -11.78 6.03 7.83
CA GLU A 183 -12.81 5.78 6.81
C GLU A 183 -12.83 4.30 6.39
N SER A 184 -11.70 3.78 5.88
CA SER A 184 -11.70 2.43 5.29
C SER A 184 -11.83 1.31 6.32
N VAL A 185 -11.05 1.36 7.40
CA VAL A 185 -11.10 0.34 8.47
C VAL A 185 -12.37 0.49 9.27
N GLY A 186 -12.84 1.71 9.54
CA GLY A 186 -14.09 1.95 10.27
C GLY A 186 -15.30 1.34 9.56
N SER A 187 -15.38 1.46 8.23
CA SER A 187 -16.42 0.81 7.43
C SER A 187 -16.39 -0.72 7.59
N ARG A 188 -15.20 -1.34 7.59
CA ARG A 188 -15.06 -2.80 7.75
C ARG A 188 -15.34 -3.27 9.18
N LEU A 189 -14.94 -2.49 10.18
CA LEU A 189 -15.30 -2.77 11.58
C LEU A 189 -16.83 -2.72 11.73
N GLN A 190 -17.49 -1.76 11.10
CA GLN A 190 -18.95 -1.68 11.12
C GLN A 190 -19.60 -2.89 10.44
N LYS A 191 -19.07 -3.32 9.28
CA LYS A 191 -19.54 -4.49 8.53
C LYS A 191 -19.50 -5.78 9.37
N PHE A 192 -18.42 -6.01 10.12
CA PHE A 192 -18.22 -7.27 10.84
C PHE A 192 -18.56 -7.23 12.33
N GLY A 193 -18.53 -6.06 12.95
CA GLY A 193 -18.70 -5.87 14.39
C GLY A 193 -19.85 -4.95 14.80
N GLY A 194 -20.64 -4.41 13.86
CA GLY A 194 -21.75 -3.52 14.17
C GLY A 194 -21.36 -2.09 14.56
N SER A 195 -22.18 -1.39 15.34
CA SER A 195 -22.00 0.04 15.63
C SER A 195 -21.03 0.36 16.77
N ASP A 196 -20.69 -0.61 17.62
CA ASP A 196 -19.87 -0.40 18.83
C ASP A 196 -18.37 -0.68 18.59
N ASN A 197 -17.77 0.03 17.63
CA ASN A 197 -16.38 -0.18 17.22
C ASN A 197 -15.49 1.07 17.32
N LYS A 198 -16.02 2.15 17.91
CA LYS A 198 -15.35 3.45 17.98
C LYS A 198 -14.06 3.40 18.79
N GLU A 199 -14.07 2.71 19.93
CA GLU A 199 -12.88 2.60 20.79
C GLU A 199 -11.76 1.83 20.07
N LEU A 200 -12.09 0.69 19.45
CA LEU A 200 -11.13 -0.12 18.70
C LEU A 200 -10.54 0.66 17.52
N LEU A 201 -11.38 1.36 16.76
CA LEU A 201 -10.94 2.21 15.65
C LEU A 201 -10.04 3.34 16.13
N GLN A 202 -10.40 4.01 17.23
CA GLN A 202 -9.59 5.08 17.83
C GLN A 202 -8.23 4.56 18.31
N ARG A 203 -8.19 3.39 18.97
CA ARG A 203 -6.93 2.75 19.38
C ARG A 203 -6.03 2.47 18.18
N PHE A 204 -6.59 1.95 17.09
CA PHE A 204 -5.84 1.71 15.86
C PHE A 204 -5.31 3.02 15.25
N THR A 205 -6.17 4.02 15.05
CA THR A 205 -5.77 5.28 14.41
C THR A 205 -4.79 6.11 15.26
N SER A 206 -4.81 5.93 16.59
CA SER A 206 -3.88 6.59 17.52
C SER A 206 -2.43 6.10 17.41
N GLN A 207 -2.19 4.92 16.80
CA GLN A 207 -0.82 4.43 16.54
C GLN A 207 -0.07 5.35 15.56
N PHE A 208 -0.80 6.02 14.65
CA PHE A 208 -0.25 6.94 13.66
C PHE A 208 -0.10 8.34 14.26
N ARG A 209 0.93 8.56 15.08
CA ARG A 209 1.16 9.83 15.82
C ARG A 209 1.56 10.98 14.90
N ASP A 210 1.32 12.22 15.30
CA ASP A 210 1.51 13.40 14.45
C ASP A 210 2.98 13.66 14.04
N GLU A 211 3.94 13.09 14.76
CA GLU A 211 5.38 13.22 14.47
C GLU A 211 5.83 12.31 13.32
N ILE A 212 5.05 11.28 12.99
CA ILE A 212 5.39 10.31 11.95
C ILE A 212 5.28 10.97 10.58
N LYS A 213 6.35 10.84 9.80
CA LYS A 213 6.39 11.30 8.40
C LYS A 213 6.19 10.11 7.48
N ILE A 214 5.40 10.29 6.43
CA ILE A 214 5.13 9.27 5.43
C ILE A 214 5.46 9.84 4.04
N PRO A 215 6.77 10.05 3.72
CA PRO A 215 7.18 10.42 2.37
C PRO A 215 6.90 9.32 1.34
N ARG A 216 7.03 9.65 0.05
CA ARG A 216 7.03 8.64 -1.02
C ARG A 216 8.14 7.61 -0.76
N GLY A 217 7.81 6.34 -0.93
CA GLY A 217 8.72 5.22 -0.71
C GLY A 217 8.64 4.61 0.68
N SER A 218 8.01 5.28 1.65
CA SER A 218 7.82 4.72 3.00
C SER A 218 7.10 3.38 2.91
N VAL A 219 7.46 2.46 3.80
CA VAL A 219 6.89 1.11 3.86
C VAL A 219 6.13 0.95 5.17
N ILE A 220 4.86 0.57 5.07
CA ILE A 220 4.02 0.24 6.24
C ILE A 220 3.73 -1.25 6.20
N HIS A 221 3.98 -1.98 7.29
CA HIS A 221 3.50 -3.35 7.45
C HIS A 221 2.32 -3.35 8.41
N LEU A 222 1.25 -4.01 7.98
CA LEU A 222 0.11 -4.40 8.80
C LEU A 222 0.14 -5.93 8.91
N SER A 223 0.71 -6.44 10.00
CA SER A 223 0.99 -7.86 10.20
C SER A 223 0.02 -8.45 11.22
N ARG A 224 -0.77 -9.44 10.79
CA ARG A 224 -1.51 -10.33 11.68
C ARG A 224 -0.55 -11.41 12.19
N GLU A 225 -0.16 -11.26 13.45
CA GLU A 225 0.56 -12.28 14.21
C GLU A 225 -0.43 -13.26 14.86
N LYS A 226 0.12 -14.38 15.35
CA LYS A 226 -0.61 -15.42 16.08
C LYS A 226 -1.43 -14.84 17.24
N GLY A 227 -2.58 -15.46 17.51
CA GLY A 227 -3.56 -15.00 18.48
C GLY A 227 -4.29 -13.72 18.05
N HIS A 228 -4.37 -13.48 16.74
CA HIS A 228 -4.98 -12.29 16.15
C HIS A 228 -4.46 -10.95 16.69
N VAL A 229 -3.14 -10.81 16.74
CA VAL A 229 -2.47 -9.55 17.10
C VAL A 229 -2.09 -8.80 15.84
N LEU A 230 -2.69 -7.62 15.62
CA LEU A 230 -2.26 -6.73 14.55
C LEU A 230 -1.06 -5.92 15.02
N ARG A 231 0.12 -6.19 14.47
CA ARG A 231 1.32 -5.37 14.61
C ARG A 231 1.41 -4.38 13.43
N THR A 232 1.69 -3.13 13.74
CA THR A 232 1.93 -2.07 12.74
C THR A 232 3.38 -1.62 12.84
N SER A 233 4.10 -1.60 11.72
CA SER A 233 5.44 -1.01 11.62
C SER A 233 5.52 -0.04 10.45
N ILE A 234 6.33 1.01 10.57
CA ILE A 234 6.59 2.00 9.52
C ILE A 234 8.11 2.10 9.36
N ASP A 235 8.61 1.87 8.14
CA ASP A 235 10.03 1.88 7.79
C ASP A 235 10.91 1.00 8.69
N GLY A 236 10.34 -0.09 9.21
CA GLY A 236 11.00 -1.05 10.09
C GLY A 236 10.75 -0.80 11.59
N ASP A 237 10.30 0.39 11.98
CA ASP A 237 10.02 0.73 13.37
C ASP A 237 8.59 0.33 13.75
N GLU A 238 8.43 -0.42 14.84
CA GLU A 238 7.12 -0.75 15.38
C GLU A 238 6.44 0.50 15.95
N VAL A 239 5.23 0.81 15.48
CA VAL A 239 4.42 1.94 15.96
C VAL A 239 3.30 1.51 16.90
N GLY A 240 2.96 0.22 16.92
CA GLY A 240 2.11 -0.37 17.94
C GLY A 240 1.52 -1.73 17.57
N SER A 241 0.89 -2.35 18.55
CA SER A 241 0.22 -3.65 18.42
C SER A 241 -1.18 -3.64 19.05
N ILE A 242 -2.17 -4.28 18.42
CA ILE A 242 -3.53 -4.43 18.97
C ILE A 242 -3.98 -5.88 18.82
N LYS A 243 -4.30 -6.54 19.94
CA LYS A 243 -4.96 -7.85 19.93
C LYS A 243 -6.45 -7.69 19.64
N SER A 244 -6.89 -8.08 18.46
CA SER A 244 -8.30 -8.07 18.06
C SER A 244 -8.51 -8.87 16.77
N LYS A 245 -9.25 -9.98 16.87
CA LYS A 245 -9.69 -10.76 15.70
C LYS A 245 -10.49 -9.92 14.73
N LEU A 246 -11.42 -9.11 15.25
CA LEU A 246 -12.26 -8.23 14.46
C LEU A 246 -11.41 -7.24 13.64
N LEU A 247 -10.43 -6.58 14.26
CA LEU A 247 -9.56 -5.62 13.56
C LEU A 247 -8.73 -6.31 12.47
N CYS A 248 -8.15 -7.47 12.77
CA CYS A 248 -7.39 -8.25 11.80
C CYS A 248 -8.24 -8.62 10.58
N LYS A 249 -9.44 -9.16 10.80
CA LYS A 249 -10.42 -9.48 9.74
C LYS A 249 -10.76 -8.24 8.91
N SER A 250 -11.10 -7.14 9.59
CA SER A 250 -11.49 -5.89 8.93
C SER A 250 -10.38 -5.29 8.05
N ILE A 251 -9.11 -5.44 8.43
CA ILE A 251 -8.00 -5.00 7.60
C ILE A 251 -7.80 -5.91 6.39
N LEU A 252 -7.84 -7.23 6.58
CA LEU A 252 -7.68 -8.18 5.47
C LEU A 252 -8.81 -8.06 4.43
N ASP A 253 -10.05 -7.83 4.86
CA ASP A 253 -11.21 -7.64 3.97
C ASP A 253 -11.04 -6.45 3.01
N LEU A 254 -10.17 -5.47 3.32
CA LEU A 254 -9.85 -4.38 2.39
C LEU A 254 -9.04 -4.85 1.17
N TYR A 255 -8.36 -6.00 1.26
CA TYR A 255 -7.43 -6.51 0.25
C TYR A 255 -7.90 -7.81 -0.40
N VAL A 256 -8.53 -8.69 0.37
CA VAL A 256 -9.01 -9.99 -0.13
C VAL A 256 -10.53 -10.14 -0.07
N GLY A 257 -11.23 -9.20 0.57
CA GLY A 257 -12.67 -9.25 0.74
C GLY A 257 -13.47 -9.04 -0.55
N GLU A 258 -14.80 -9.09 -0.44
CA GLU A 258 -15.71 -8.91 -1.57
C GLU A 258 -15.52 -7.56 -2.29
N GLU A 259 -15.23 -6.51 -1.53
CA GLU A 259 -15.01 -5.13 -1.98
C GLU A 259 -13.54 -4.73 -1.80
N ALA A 260 -12.61 -5.58 -2.22
CA ALA A 260 -11.18 -5.32 -2.17
C ALA A 260 -10.78 -4.07 -2.98
N PHE A 261 -9.68 -3.42 -2.58
CA PHE A 261 -9.17 -2.22 -3.25
C PHE A 261 -8.73 -2.45 -4.72
N ASP A 262 -8.28 -3.65 -5.04
CA ASP A 262 -7.85 -4.05 -6.37
C ASP A 262 -8.33 -5.48 -6.64
N LYS A 263 -9.23 -5.64 -7.61
CA LYS A 263 -9.87 -6.92 -7.91
C LYS A 263 -8.90 -7.89 -8.57
N ASP A 264 -8.02 -7.39 -9.43
CA ASP A 264 -7.04 -8.22 -10.13
C ASP A 264 -6.04 -8.79 -9.11
N ALA A 265 -5.59 -7.94 -8.17
CA ALA A 265 -4.71 -8.37 -7.09
C ALA A 265 -5.40 -9.36 -6.15
N LYS A 266 -6.69 -9.15 -5.86
CA LYS A 266 -7.49 -10.10 -5.08
C LYS A 266 -7.48 -11.48 -5.75
N GLU A 267 -7.83 -11.57 -7.02
CA GLU A 267 -7.87 -12.86 -7.74
C GLU A 267 -6.51 -13.57 -7.73
N GLU A 268 -5.41 -12.82 -7.90
CA GLU A 268 -4.04 -13.35 -7.77
C GLU A 268 -3.77 -13.89 -6.36
N ILE A 269 -4.13 -13.13 -5.32
CA ILE A 269 -3.95 -13.53 -3.92
C ILE A 269 -4.75 -14.80 -3.61
N GLU A 270 -6.02 -14.85 -4.01
CA GLU A 270 -6.89 -16.02 -3.77
C GLU A 270 -6.29 -17.28 -4.40
N HIS A 271 -5.88 -17.18 -5.67
CA HIS A 271 -5.28 -18.30 -6.39
C HIS A 271 -3.97 -18.77 -5.72
N ASN A 272 -3.08 -17.85 -5.36
CA ASN A 272 -1.78 -18.21 -4.80
C ASN A 272 -1.90 -18.75 -3.37
N VAL A 273 -2.82 -18.25 -2.55
CA VAL A 273 -3.13 -18.82 -1.23
C VAL A 273 -3.69 -20.24 -1.40
N ALA A 274 -4.62 -20.45 -2.33
CA ALA A 274 -5.18 -21.78 -2.60
C ALA A 274 -4.13 -22.78 -3.11
N SER A 275 -3.09 -22.31 -3.81
CA SER A 275 -1.99 -23.15 -4.30
C SER A 275 -1.08 -23.72 -3.19
N TYR A 276 -1.22 -23.25 -1.96
CA TYR A 276 -0.48 -23.78 -0.80
C TYR A 276 -1.14 -24.98 -0.13
N LEU A 277 -2.39 -25.30 -0.51
CA LEU A 277 -3.16 -26.44 -0.02
C LEU A 277 -2.91 -27.68 -0.87
#